data_AF-A0A537U069-F1
#
_entry.id   AF-A0A537U069-F1
#
_cell.length_a   1.000
_cell.length_b   1.000
_cell.length_c   1.000
_cell.angle_alpha   90.00
_cell.angle_beta   90.00
_cell.angle_gamma   90.00
#
_symmetry.space_group_name_H-M   'P 1'
#
loop_
_entity.id
_entity.type
_entity.pdbx_description
1 polymer ?
#
loop_
_entity_poly.entity_id
_entity_poly.type
_entity_poly.pdbx_seq_one_letter_code
_entity_poly.pdbx_strand_id
1 'polypeptide(L)'
;MAQLHVLMGADTIRARPVIRTIGLADLKDALTRGFADFSAIPTHAVFLCLIYPIVGLVLARAILGYALLPLLFPLAAGFALVGPFAAIGFYELSRRREQGHDISWEDAFDVLHSPSRDA
;
A
#
# COMPACT_ATOMS: atom_id res chain seq x y z
N MET A 1 49.04 -10.13 7.26
CA MET A 1 48.68 -9.03 8.19
C MET A 1 47.29 -8.55 7.80
N ALA A 2 46.25 -9.09 8.44
CA ALA A 2 44.85 -8.80 8.12
C ALA A 2 44.41 -7.53 8.86
N GLN A 3 43.79 -6.61 8.14
CA GLN A 3 43.40 -5.30 8.64
C GLN A 3 42.29 -5.39 9.69
N LEU A 4 42.66 -5.03 10.92
CA LEU A 4 41.80 -4.77 12.06
C LEU A 4 41.05 -3.43 11.91
N HIS A 5 40.47 -3.15 10.73
CA HIS A 5 39.75 -1.89 10.47
C HIS A 5 38.31 -1.90 11.04
N VAL A 6 37.80 -3.08 11.43
CA VAL A 6 36.42 -3.25 11.95
C VAL A 6 36.30 -2.91 13.45
N LEU A 7 37.41 -2.78 14.18
CA LEU A 7 37.40 -2.51 15.64
C LEU A 7 37.64 -1.03 16.01
N MET A 8 38.05 -0.17 15.07
CA MET A 8 38.25 1.27 15.29
C MET A 8 37.50 2.07 14.22
N GLY A 9 36.19 2.19 14.37
CA GLY A 9 35.42 2.97 13.41
C GLY A 9 33.93 2.98 13.68
N ALA A 10 33.53 3.56 14.82
CA ALA A 10 32.30 4.38 14.91
C ALA A 10 32.09 4.87 16.35
N ASP A 11 32.99 5.70 16.86
CA ASP A 11 32.61 6.77 17.81
C ASP A 11 31.80 7.86 17.09
N THR A 12 30.99 7.50 16.10
CA THR A 12 29.92 8.37 15.64
C THR A 12 28.92 8.38 16.77
N ILE A 13 28.81 9.50 17.48
CA ILE A 13 27.67 9.80 18.34
C ILE A 13 26.43 9.54 17.49
N ARG A 14 25.83 8.34 17.60
CA ARG A 14 24.50 8.08 17.06
C ARG A 14 23.61 8.94 17.91
N ALA A 15 23.28 10.13 17.41
CA ALA A 15 22.20 10.94 17.96
C ALA A 15 21.03 9.99 18.15
N ARG A 16 20.66 9.76 19.41
CA ARG A 16 19.58 8.82 19.71
C ARG A 16 18.34 9.34 18.99
N PRO A 17 17.64 8.49 18.21
CA PRO A 17 16.46 8.94 17.49
C PRO A 17 15.47 9.54 18.49
N VAL A 18 15.05 10.78 18.23
CA VAL A 18 14.05 11.45 19.06
C VAL A 18 12.72 10.77 18.81
N ILE A 19 12.22 10.07 19.82
CA ILE A 19 10.91 9.41 19.75
C ILE A 19 9.84 10.51 19.77
N ARG A 20 9.07 10.63 18.69
CA ARG A 20 7.91 11.52 18.67
C ARG A 20 6.69 10.80 19.24
N THR A 21 6.00 11.44 20.17
CA THR A 21 4.70 10.99 20.67
C THR A 21 3.61 11.32 19.66
N ILE A 22 2.93 10.31 19.14
CA ILE A 22 1.82 10.45 18.21
C ILE A 22 0.53 10.61 19.02
N GLY A 23 -0.21 11.69 18.78
CA GLY A 23 -1.51 11.96 19.39
C GLY A 23 -2.68 11.75 18.44
N LEU A 24 -3.90 11.97 18.94
CA LEU A 24 -5.13 11.90 18.13
C LEU A 24 -5.19 12.97 17.03
N ALA A 25 -4.54 14.13 17.26
CA ALA A 25 -4.47 15.20 16.28
C ALA A 25 -3.67 14.78 15.03
N ASP A 26 -2.57 14.05 15.22
CA ASP A 26 -1.75 13.54 14.13
C ASP A 26 -2.52 12.50 13.30
N LEU A 27 -3.31 11.64 13.96
CA LEU A 27 -4.19 10.69 13.28
C LEU A 27 -5.24 11.41 12.41
N LYS A 28 -5.88 12.44 12.94
CA LYS A 28 -6.87 13.22 12.19
C LYS A 28 -6.23 13.95 11.00
N ASP A 29 -5.05 14.53 11.20
CA ASP A 29 -4.30 15.19 10.11
C ASP A 29 -3.93 14.18 9.01
N ALA A 30 -3.37 13.03 9.39
CA ALA A 30 -3.04 11.96 8.45
C ALA A 30 -4.25 11.48 7.65
N LEU A 31 -5.40 11.26 8.31
CA LEU A 31 -6.65 10.87 7.65
C LEU A 31 -7.17 11.95 6.70
N THR A 32 -7.09 13.22 7.10
CA THR A 32 -7.56 14.35 6.29
C THR A 32 -6.71 14.48 5.02
N ARG A 33 -5.38 14.36 5.14
CA ARG A 33 -4.46 14.38 3.99
C ARG A 33 -4.70 13.18 3.07
N GLY A 34 -4.83 11.99 3.63
CA GLY A 34 -5.17 10.79 2.86
C GLY A 34 -6.49 10.93 2.11
N PHE A 35 -7.51 11.52 2.73
CA PHE A 35 -8.79 11.79 2.08
C PHE A 35 -8.70 12.84 0.96
N ALA A 36 -7.86 13.87 1.14
CA ALA A 36 -7.60 14.86 0.09
C ALA A 36 -6.89 14.23 -1.11
N ASP A 37 -5.90 13.37 -0.88
CA ASP A 37 -5.20 12.61 -1.92
C ASP A 37 -6.16 11.67 -2.66
N PHE A 38 -7.01 10.97 -1.91
CA PHE A 38 -8.06 10.09 -2.42
C PHE A 38 -9.11 10.82 -3.26
N SER A 39 -9.44 12.06 -2.92
CA SER A 39 -10.43 12.87 -3.66
C SER A 39 -9.83 13.52 -4.90
N ALA A 40 -8.53 13.84 -4.87
CA ALA A 40 -7.82 14.46 -5.99
C ALA A 40 -7.58 13.48 -7.14
N ILE A 41 -7.49 12.18 -6.86
CA ILE A 41 -7.21 11.15 -7.86
C ILE A 41 -8.32 10.12 -7.73
N PRO A 42 -9.24 9.98 -8.71
CA PRO A 42 -10.39 9.09 -8.62
C PRO A 42 -9.97 7.62 -8.81
N THR A 43 -9.11 7.15 -7.90
CA THR A 43 -8.55 5.80 -7.82
C THR A 43 -9.54 4.75 -7.30
N HIS A 44 -10.76 5.22 -7.06
CA HIS A 44 -11.91 4.41 -6.68
C HIS A 44 -12.58 3.80 -7.90
N ALA A 45 -12.45 4.42 -9.08
CA ALA A 45 -13.12 3.96 -10.28
C ALA A 45 -12.68 2.53 -10.66
N VAL A 46 -11.38 2.23 -10.78
CA VAL A 46 -10.94 0.87 -11.16
C VAL A 46 -11.05 -0.11 -9.99
N PHE A 47 -10.80 0.28 -8.74
CA PHE A 47 -10.99 -0.61 -7.58
C PHE A 47 -12.47 -1.03 -7.44
N LEU A 48 -13.39 -0.07 -7.53
CA LEU A 48 -14.83 -0.31 -7.43
C LEU A 48 -15.40 -0.99 -8.67
N CYS A 49 -14.87 -0.71 -9.86
CA CYS A 49 -15.41 -1.24 -11.12
C CYS A 49 -14.79 -2.60 -11.52
N LEU A 50 -13.59 -2.94 -11.02
CA LEU A 50 -12.93 -4.20 -11.35
C LEU A 50 -13.03 -5.22 -10.20
N ILE A 51 -12.64 -4.84 -8.98
CA ILE A 51 -12.49 -5.79 -7.88
C ILE A 51 -13.84 -6.19 -7.28
N TYR A 52 -14.70 -5.21 -6.99
CA TYR A 52 -16.01 -5.49 -6.39
C TYR A 52 -16.91 -6.36 -7.28
N PRO A 53 -16.97 -6.16 -8.61
CA PRO A 53 -17.76 -7.03 -9.48
C PRO A 53 -17.17 -8.42 -9.61
N ILE A 54 -15.84 -8.57 -9.72
CA ILE A 54 -15.20 -9.89 -9.78
C ILE A 54 -15.50 -10.68 -8.49
N VAL A 55 -15.30 -10.05 -7.33
CA VAL A 55 -15.54 -10.68 -6.02
C VAL A 55 -17.03 -10.98 -5.83
N GLY A 56 -17.90 -10.04 -6.18
CA GLY A 56 -19.35 -10.21 -6.15
C GLY A 56 -19.82 -11.35 -7.04
N LEU A 57 -19.23 -11.51 -8.24
CA LEU A 57 -19.57 -12.58 -9.17
C LEU A 57 -19.10 -13.94 -8.66
N VAL A 58 -17.92 -14.03 -8.06
CA VAL A 58 -17.41 -15.24 -7.39
C VAL A 58 -18.32 -15.64 -6.22
N LEU A 59 -18.67 -14.68 -5.35
CA LEU A 59 -19.59 -14.91 -4.23
C LEU A 59 -20.98 -15.32 -4.70
N ALA A 60 -21.54 -14.64 -5.71
CA ALA A 60 -22.82 -15.00 -6.30
C ALA A 60 -22.79 -16.43 -6.87
N ARG A 61 -21.74 -16.80 -7.61
CA ARG A 61 -21.58 -18.18 -8.11
C ARG A 61 -21.45 -19.20 -6.98
N ALA A 62 -20.74 -18.87 -5.91
CA ALA A 62 -20.56 -19.75 -4.75
C ALA A 62 -21.88 -19.99 -3.99
N ILE A 63 -22.68 -18.93 -3.82
CA ILE A 63 -23.96 -18.97 -3.11
C ILE A 63 -25.06 -19.64 -3.93
N LEU A 64 -25.18 -19.33 -5.23
CA LEU A 64 -26.26 -19.86 -6.08
C LEU A 64 -25.98 -21.27 -6.64
N GLY A 65 -24.73 -21.73 -6.68
CA GLY A 65 -24.35 -22.91 -7.49
C GLY A 65 -24.10 -24.23 -6.74
N TYR A 66 -23.54 -24.20 -5.52
CA TYR A 66 -22.85 -25.40 -4.99
C TYR A 66 -22.92 -25.64 -3.48
N ALA A 67 -23.81 -24.97 -2.73
CA ALA A 67 -23.88 -25.08 -1.26
C ALA A 67 -22.50 -24.91 -0.57
N LEU A 68 -21.70 -23.95 -1.06
CA LEU A 68 -20.31 -23.72 -0.63
C LEU A 68 -20.19 -22.75 0.55
N LEU A 69 -21.15 -22.77 1.48
CA LEU A 69 -21.04 -22.02 2.74
C LEU A 69 -19.66 -22.18 3.43
N PRO A 70 -19.03 -23.37 3.43
CA PRO A 70 -17.69 -23.54 4.00
C PRO A 70 -16.58 -22.73 3.29
N LEU A 71 -16.73 -22.39 2.01
CA LEU A 71 -15.74 -21.60 1.25
C LEU A 71 -15.92 -20.09 1.40
N LEU A 72 -17.03 -19.64 1.98
CA LEU A 72 -17.26 -18.21 2.22
C LEU A 72 -16.16 -17.62 3.11
N PHE A 73 -15.76 -18.34 4.16
CA PHE A 73 -14.70 -17.91 5.05
C PHE A 73 -13.32 -17.84 4.35
N PRO A 74 -12.83 -18.89 3.66
CA PRO A 74 -11.62 -18.82 2.85
C PRO A 74 -11.63 -17.70 1.79
N LEU A 75 -12.76 -17.49 1.10
CA LEU A 75 -12.89 -16.43 0.10
C LEU A 75 -12.81 -15.03 0.73
N ALA A 76 -13.50 -14.82 1.86
CA ALA A 76 -13.43 -13.56 2.59
C ALA A 76 -12.01 -13.31 3.15
N ALA A 77 -11.37 -14.33 3.71
CA ALA A 77 -10.01 -14.25 4.22
C ALA A 77 -9.00 -13.99 3.08
N GLY A 78 -9.14 -14.67 1.94
CA GLY A 78 -8.31 -14.44 0.76
C GLY A 78 -8.52 -13.05 0.16
N PHE A 79 -9.76 -12.55 0.14
CA PHE A 79 -10.06 -11.20 -0.31
C PHE A 79 -9.41 -10.13 0.57
N ALA A 80 -9.32 -10.35 1.88
CA ALA A 80 -8.62 -9.42 2.79
C ALA A 80 -7.14 -9.22 2.41
N LEU A 81 -6.50 -10.22 1.76
CA LEU A 81 -5.13 -10.10 1.27
C LEU A 81 -5.00 -9.11 0.10
N VAL A 82 -6.07 -8.79 -0.61
CA VAL A 82 -6.06 -7.81 -1.72
C VAL A 82 -5.80 -6.39 -1.19
N GLY A 83 -6.29 -6.06 0.01
CA GLY A 83 -6.13 -4.73 0.62
C GLY A 83 -4.68 -4.26 0.75
N PRO A 84 -3.76 -5.06 1.31
CA PRO A 84 -2.34 -4.73 1.35
C PRO A 84 -1.70 -4.47 -0.02
N PHE A 85 -2.04 -5.24 -1.07
CA PHE A 85 -1.53 -4.98 -2.42
C PHE A 85 -2.11 -3.69 -3.01
N ALA A 86 -3.40 -3.44 -2.76
CA ALA A 86 -4.05 -2.19 -3.12
C ALA A 86 -3.37 -0.97 -2.50
N ALA A 87 -3.00 -1.07 -1.21
CA ALA A 87 -2.35 -0.01 -0.47
C ALA A 87 -1.03 0.43 -1.12
N ILE A 88 -0.26 -0.50 -1.71
CA ILE A 88 0.98 -0.18 -2.43
C ILE A 88 0.73 0.77 -3.59
N GLY A 89 -0.32 0.52 -4.39
CA GLY A 89 -0.69 1.40 -5.49
C GLY A 89 -1.07 2.81 -5.01
N PHE A 90 -1.83 2.90 -3.92
CA PHE A 90 -2.16 4.19 -3.31
C PHE A 90 -0.94 4.94 -2.76
N TYR A 91 0.03 4.24 -2.15
CA TYR A 91 1.26 4.85 -1.67
C TYR A 91 2.11 5.43 -2.80
N GLU A 92 2.21 4.74 -3.93
CA GLU A 92 2.93 5.26 -5.09
C GLU A 92 2.26 6.52 -5.65
N LEU A 93 0.93 6.49 -5.73
CA LEU A 93 0.14 7.60 -6.25
C LEU A 93 0.27 8.85 -5.37
N SER A 94 0.22 8.67 -4.04
CA SER A 94 0.46 9.75 -3.07
C SER A 94 1.89 10.26 -3.17
N ARG A 95 2.89 9.38 -3.32
CA ARG A 95 4.30 9.76 -3.50
C ARG A 95 4.52 10.60 -4.78
N ARG A 96 3.95 10.19 -5.91
CA ARG A 96 4.06 10.93 -7.18
C ARG A 96 3.39 12.30 -7.10
N ARG A 97 2.26 12.39 -6.39
CA ARG A 97 1.59 13.67 -6.09
C ARG A 97 2.46 14.61 -5.27
N GLU A 98 3.10 14.11 -4.22
CA GLU A 98 4.02 14.91 -3.40
C GLU A 98 5.24 15.41 -4.19
N GLN A 99 5.66 14.67 -5.22
CA GLN A 99 6.74 15.05 -6.13
C GLN A 99 6.30 16.03 -7.24
N GLY A 100 5.01 16.38 -7.31
CA GLY A 100 4.48 17.34 -8.28
C GLY A 100 4.36 16.82 -9.72
N HIS A 101 4.39 15.50 -9.91
CA HIS A 101 4.19 14.88 -11.24
C HIS A 101 2.70 14.83 -11.61
N ASP A 102 2.39 14.93 -12.91
CA ASP A 102 1.05 14.64 -13.44
C ASP A 102 0.72 13.17 -13.20
N ILE A 103 -0.43 12.92 -12.58
CA ILE A 103 -0.76 11.63 -11.98
C ILE A 103 -1.83 10.95 -12.82
N SER A 104 -1.47 9.85 -13.50
CA SER A 104 -2.40 8.99 -14.23
C SER A 104 -2.59 7.67 -13.49
N TRP A 105 -3.71 6.98 -13.73
CA TRP A 105 -4.00 5.67 -13.13
C TRP A 105 -3.02 4.56 -13.56
N GLU A 106 -2.45 4.72 -14.75
CA GLU A 106 -1.47 3.79 -15.33
C GLU A 106 -0.16 3.79 -14.53
N ASP A 107 0.15 4.90 -13.87
CA ASP A 107 1.34 5.09 -13.02
C ASP A 107 1.31 4.26 -11.72
N ALA A 108 0.12 3.85 -11.27
CA ALA A 108 -0.01 3.00 -10.08
C ALA A 108 0.60 1.60 -10.29
N PHE A 109 0.71 1.14 -11.55
CA PHE A 109 1.36 -0.12 -11.91
C PHE A 109 2.88 0.01 -12.13
N ASP A 110 3.39 1.24 -12.19
CA ASP A 110 4.77 1.55 -12.52
C ASP A 110 5.74 1.26 -11.36
N VAL A 111 5.22 0.90 -10.17
CA VAL A 111 5.98 0.23 -9.08
C VAL A 111 6.71 -1.02 -9.58
N LEU A 112 6.19 -1.70 -10.61
CA LEU A 112 6.85 -2.86 -11.22
C LEU A 112 8.09 -2.49 -12.05
N HIS A 113 8.25 -1.23 -12.45
CA HIS A 113 9.39 -0.71 -13.21
C HIS A 113 10.49 -0.08 -12.33
N SER A 114 10.53 -0.36 -11.02
CA SER A 114 11.62 0.11 -10.14
C SER A 114 13.01 -0.17 -10.77
N PRO A 115 13.88 0.86 -10.92
CA PRO A 115 15.23 0.74 -11.47
C PRO A 115 16.19 -0.13 -10.63
N SER A 116 15.75 -0.64 -9.48
CA SER A 116 16.55 -1.48 -8.60
C SER A 116 16.79 -2.90 -9.13
N ARG A 117 16.47 -3.17 -10.41
CA ARG A 117 16.78 -4.45 -11.07
C ARG A 117 18.21 -4.51 -11.63
N ASP A 118 18.92 -3.38 -11.67
CA ASP A 118 20.28 -3.26 -12.20
C ASP A 118 21.34 -3.00 -11.11
N ALA A 119 21.21 -3.61 -9.94
CA ALA A 119 22.24 -3.60 -8.88
C ALA A 119 22.77 -5.01 -8.59
#